data_AF-A0A9E0YDT2-F1
#
_entry.id   AF-A0A9E0YDT2-F1
#
_cell.length_a   1.000
_cell.length_b   1.000
_cell.length_c   1.000
_cell.angle_alpha   90.00
_cell.angle_beta   90.00
_cell.angle_gamma   90.00
#
_symmetry.space_group_name_H-M   'P 1'
#
loop_
_entity.id
_entity.type
_entity.pdbx_description
1 polymer ?
#
loop_
_entity_poly.entity_id
_entity_poly.type
_entity_poly.pdbx_seq_one_letter_code
_entity_poly.pdbx_strand_id
1 'polypeptide(L)'
;MSMNRVLFFGLFGLFAALSASAAVPFKKVMIVVFENEDASRVLDQPHFKDFAAKGAYLGNFVAETHPSQGNYIALVSGDLHGVRTDSNVNIDAKHVGDLLEAAGMNWKIYLEGYPGNCFTGARSGQYARKHNPFVSFKNVQTDPARCNRHLVGAGEVDRDIQAGTLPEFSVYVPDLQNDGHDTGVAYADRWFGNVFGAFARNPKFMKDMLVIATFDESSLTGGNRIYTALYGDSVVGGSVSKAPATHYSILRLVEDAFGLGNLGASDRSANRITGIWR
;
A
#
# COMPACT_ATOMS: atom_id res chain seq x y z
N MET A 1 -0.80 28.54 -72.08
CA MET A 1 -0.66 27.18 -71.49
C MET A 1 -0.14 27.34 -70.08
N SER A 2 -1.05 27.20 -69.11
CA SER A 2 -0.80 27.46 -67.68
C SER A 2 -0.16 26.24 -67.02
N MET A 3 0.91 26.46 -66.27
CA MET A 3 1.66 25.45 -65.52
C MET A 3 1.06 25.35 -64.10
N ASN A 4 0.30 24.29 -63.83
CA ASN A 4 -0.24 24.02 -62.50
C ASN A 4 0.87 23.48 -61.58
N ARG A 5 1.28 24.29 -60.61
CA ARG A 5 2.02 23.84 -59.42
C ARG A 5 1.02 23.29 -58.40
N VAL A 6 1.07 21.99 -58.14
CA VAL A 6 0.34 21.38 -57.04
C VAL A 6 1.22 21.49 -55.79
N LEU A 7 0.79 22.31 -54.82
CA LEU A 7 1.30 22.30 -53.45
C LEU A 7 0.72 21.08 -52.71
N PHE A 8 1.57 20.17 -52.24
CA PHE A 8 1.18 19.19 -51.24
C PHE A 8 1.42 19.78 -49.83
N PHE A 9 0.33 20.19 -49.17
CA PHE A 9 0.29 20.41 -47.73
C PHE A 9 0.14 19.06 -47.01
N GLY A 10 0.95 18.88 -45.96
CA GLY A 10 1.17 17.59 -45.32
C GLY A 10 0.08 17.09 -44.37
N LEU A 11 0.33 15.90 -43.83
CA LEU A 11 -0.25 15.41 -42.58
C LEU A 11 0.78 14.47 -41.93
N PHE A 12 1.68 15.01 -41.12
CA PHE A 12 2.45 14.19 -40.17
C PHE A 12 1.53 13.94 -38.97
N GLY A 13 0.77 12.85 -39.05
CA GLY A 13 0.02 12.34 -37.90
C GLY A 13 1.01 11.81 -36.86
N LEU A 14 1.23 12.59 -35.79
CA LEU A 14 1.98 12.14 -34.62
C LEU A 14 1.12 11.12 -33.88
N PHE A 15 1.24 9.84 -34.24
CA PHE A 15 0.73 8.76 -33.39
C PHE A 15 1.61 8.69 -32.15
N ALA A 16 1.18 9.36 -31.08
CA ALA A 16 1.67 9.04 -29.75
C ALA A 16 1.23 7.60 -29.47
N ALA A 17 2.17 6.65 -29.57
CA ALA A 17 1.96 5.31 -29.05
C ALA A 17 1.75 5.48 -27.54
N LEU A 18 0.50 5.37 -27.09
CA LEU A 18 0.23 5.05 -25.70
C LEU A 18 0.90 3.69 -25.46
N SER A 19 2.07 3.71 -24.82
CA SER A 19 2.61 2.50 -24.22
C SER A 19 1.57 2.02 -23.22
N ALA A 20 0.77 1.03 -23.62
CA ALA A 20 -0.04 0.28 -22.69
C ALA A 20 0.92 -0.22 -21.61
N SER A 21 0.74 0.28 -20.39
CA SER A 21 1.40 -0.30 -19.22
C SER A 21 1.09 -1.79 -19.28
N ALA A 22 2.10 -2.64 -19.33
CA ALA A 22 1.87 -4.09 -19.20
C ALA A 22 0.98 -4.28 -17.98
N ALA A 23 -0.20 -4.86 -18.18
CA ALA A 23 -1.17 -5.07 -17.11
C ALA A 23 -0.46 -5.85 -16.00
N VAL A 24 -0.48 -5.31 -14.77
CA VAL A 24 0.23 -5.95 -13.66
C VAL A 24 -0.52 -7.23 -13.29
N PRO A 25 0.13 -8.40 -13.13
CA PRO A 25 -0.57 -9.69 -13.15
C PRO A 25 -1.24 -10.09 -11.83
N PHE A 26 -1.84 -9.15 -11.09
CA PHE A 26 -2.65 -9.41 -9.90
C PHE A 26 -3.99 -8.68 -9.99
N LYS A 27 -4.99 -9.16 -9.24
CA LYS A 27 -6.34 -8.56 -9.16
C LYS A 27 -6.68 -8.05 -7.77
N LYS A 28 -5.94 -8.47 -6.76
CA LYS A 28 -6.09 -8.03 -5.37
C LYS A 28 -4.72 -7.67 -4.81
N VAL A 29 -4.67 -6.65 -3.97
CA VAL A 29 -3.46 -6.27 -3.23
C VAL A 29 -3.77 -6.17 -1.74
N MET A 30 -2.89 -6.72 -0.91
CA MET A 30 -2.90 -6.52 0.53
C MET A 30 -1.58 -5.93 0.97
N ILE A 31 -1.63 -4.77 1.61
CA ILE A 31 -0.46 -4.09 2.18
C ILE A 31 -0.49 -4.30 3.70
N VAL A 32 0.51 -5.00 4.24
CA VAL A 32 0.72 -5.14 5.68
C VAL A 32 1.72 -4.09 6.10
N VAL A 33 1.32 -3.19 6.99
CA VAL A 33 2.15 -2.06 7.46
C VAL A 33 2.51 -2.26 8.92
N PHE A 34 3.82 -2.32 9.19
CA PHE A 34 4.45 -2.44 10.51
C PHE A 34 4.99 -1.07 10.98
N GLU A 35 5.37 -0.96 12.26
CA GLU A 35 5.89 0.27 12.87
C GLU A 35 7.41 0.21 13.09
N ASN A 36 8.07 1.29 12.67
CA ASN A 36 9.40 1.81 13.00
C ASN A 36 10.54 0.81 13.14
N GLU A 37 11.16 0.41 12.02
CA GLU A 37 12.43 -0.32 12.08
C GLU A 37 13.33 -0.13 10.85
N ASP A 38 14.65 -0.12 11.08
CA ASP A 38 15.64 -0.06 10.00
C ASP A 38 15.55 -1.32 9.11
N ALA A 39 15.57 -1.12 7.79
CA ALA A 39 15.45 -2.22 6.82
C ALA A 39 16.40 -3.41 7.08
N SER A 40 17.63 -3.14 7.52
CA SER A 40 18.62 -4.18 7.84
C SER A 40 18.21 -5.03 9.03
N ARG A 41 17.63 -4.43 10.08
CA ARG A 41 17.22 -5.15 11.29
C ARG A 41 16.01 -6.03 11.04
N VAL A 42 15.11 -5.59 10.16
CA VAL A 42 14.00 -6.40 9.65
C VAL A 42 14.52 -7.56 8.80
N LEU A 43 15.48 -7.33 7.90
CA LEU A 43 16.09 -8.38 7.06
C LEU A 43 16.89 -9.43 7.87
N ASP A 44 17.33 -9.10 9.08
CA ASP A 44 17.96 -10.06 9.98
C ASP A 44 16.94 -11.02 10.61
N GLN A 45 15.64 -10.73 10.54
CA GLN A 45 14.60 -11.59 11.08
C GLN A 45 14.23 -12.74 10.13
N PRO A 46 14.06 -13.98 10.63
CA PRO A 46 13.87 -15.16 9.78
C PRO A 46 12.70 -15.10 8.81
N HIS A 47 11.50 -14.70 9.24
CA HIS A 47 10.31 -14.75 8.41
C HIS A 47 10.26 -13.60 7.40
N PHE A 48 10.63 -12.38 7.79
CA PHE A 48 10.78 -11.27 6.84
C PHE A 48 11.86 -11.53 5.79
N LYS A 49 12.99 -12.13 6.20
CA LYS A 49 14.05 -12.54 5.26
C LYS A 49 13.54 -13.58 4.26
N ASP A 50 12.83 -14.60 4.72
CA ASP A 50 12.26 -15.64 3.88
C ASP A 50 11.19 -15.09 2.93
N PHE A 51 10.34 -14.16 3.40
CA PHE A 51 9.35 -13.48 2.58
C PHE A 51 10.01 -12.70 1.43
N ALA A 52 11.05 -11.92 1.72
CA ALA A 52 11.83 -11.21 0.71
C ALA A 52 12.54 -12.16 -0.26
N ALA A 53 13.11 -13.27 0.24
CA ALA A 53 13.83 -14.24 -0.57
C ALA A 53 12.91 -15.04 -1.52
N LYS A 54 11.68 -15.33 -1.10
CA LYS A 54 10.69 -16.02 -1.95
C LYS A 54 9.90 -15.06 -2.84
N GLY A 55 9.80 -13.81 -2.44
CA GLY A 55 9.16 -12.73 -3.17
C GLY A 55 10.17 -11.82 -3.89
N ALA A 56 9.89 -10.53 -3.90
CA ALA A 56 10.76 -9.50 -4.44
C ALA A 56 11.03 -8.43 -3.37
N TYR A 57 12.29 -8.02 -3.23
CA TYR A 57 12.68 -6.98 -2.25
C TYR A 57 12.96 -5.63 -2.93
N LEU A 58 12.44 -4.55 -2.37
CA LEU A 58 12.72 -3.19 -2.81
C LEU A 58 13.88 -2.61 -1.99
N GLY A 59 15.11 -2.88 -2.43
CA GLY A 59 16.32 -2.54 -1.69
C GLY A 59 16.65 -1.05 -1.60
N ASN A 60 15.90 -0.18 -2.28
CA ASN A 60 16.04 1.28 -2.23
C ASN A 60 14.70 1.97 -1.95
N PHE A 61 13.98 1.46 -0.94
CA PHE A 61 12.76 2.06 -0.44
C PHE A 61 13.05 3.02 0.72
N VAL A 62 12.51 4.25 0.65
CA VAL A 62 12.69 5.30 1.65
C VAL A 62 11.33 5.87 2.04
N ALA A 63 11.03 5.91 3.33
CA ALA A 63 9.83 6.54 3.86
C ALA A 63 9.92 8.08 3.81
N GLU A 64 8.77 8.74 3.68
CA GLU A 64 8.67 10.17 3.39
C GLU A 64 9.07 11.05 4.58
N THR A 65 8.70 10.65 5.80
CA THR A 65 8.79 11.54 6.95
C THR A 65 8.91 10.82 8.29
N HIS A 66 9.04 11.64 9.34
CA HIS A 66 8.83 11.27 10.73
C HIS A 66 7.89 12.28 11.41
N PRO A 67 6.97 11.85 12.30
CA PRO A 67 6.71 10.47 12.74
C PRO A 67 5.73 9.71 11.82
N SER A 68 5.44 8.45 12.19
CA SER A 68 4.59 7.45 11.54
C SER A 68 3.40 7.97 10.74
N GLN A 69 2.50 8.76 11.34
CA GLN A 69 1.18 9.05 10.76
C GLN A 69 1.25 9.66 9.36
N GLY A 70 2.27 10.49 9.08
CA GLY A 70 2.46 11.08 7.76
C GLY A 70 2.67 10.03 6.66
N ASN A 71 3.41 8.95 6.96
CA ASN A 71 3.72 7.89 6.00
C ASN A 71 2.48 7.03 5.67
N TYR A 72 1.64 6.72 6.67
CA TYR A 72 0.35 6.06 6.44
C TYR A 72 -0.59 6.88 5.54
N ILE A 73 -0.61 8.21 5.74
CA ILE A 73 -1.42 9.12 4.91
C ILE A 73 -0.84 9.17 3.49
N ALA A 74 0.48 9.35 3.36
CA ALA A 74 1.18 9.34 2.08
C ALA A 74 0.88 8.07 1.25
N LEU A 75 0.85 6.92 1.90
CA LEU A 75 0.54 5.63 1.27
C LEU A 75 -0.84 5.59 0.61
N VAL A 76 -1.84 6.30 1.15
CA VAL A 76 -3.23 6.21 0.66
C VAL A 76 -3.70 7.45 -0.08
N SER A 77 -3.02 8.58 0.05
CA SER A 77 -3.43 9.84 -0.62
C SER A 77 -2.38 10.49 -1.51
N GLY A 78 -1.13 9.99 -1.53
CA GLY A 78 -0.09 10.58 -2.38
C GLY A 78 0.48 11.90 -1.85
N ASP A 79 0.08 12.34 -0.65
CA ASP A 79 0.52 13.59 -0.02
C ASP A 79 0.56 13.43 1.51
N LEU A 80 1.42 14.19 2.19
CA LEU A 80 1.45 14.24 3.65
C LEU A 80 0.31 15.07 4.25
N HIS A 81 -0.38 15.87 3.44
CA HIS A 81 -1.40 16.86 3.81
C HIS A 81 -0.97 17.79 4.96
N GLY A 82 0.33 18.08 5.04
CA GLY A 82 0.91 18.92 6.09
C GLY A 82 0.95 18.27 7.48
N VAL A 83 0.70 16.97 7.59
CA VAL A 83 0.79 16.22 8.85
C VAL A 83 2.26 16.08 9.26
N ARG A 84 2.56 16.51 10.49
CA ARG A 84 3.92 16.57 11.05
C ARG A 84 4.05 15.89 12.41
N THR A 85 2.95 15.34 12.92
CA THR A 85 2.87 14.72 14.24
C THR A 85 1.91 13.54 14.21
N ASP A 86 1.93 12.73 15.26
CA ASP A 86 1.00 11.62 15.50
C ASP A 86 -0.31 12.06 16.17
N SER A 87 -0.58 13.36 16.24
CA SER A 87 -1.85 13.88 16.76
C SER A 87 -2.99 13.60 15.80
N ASN A 88 -4.21 13.42 16.31
CA ASN A 88 -5.37 13.23 15.45
C ASN A 88 -5.55 14.40 14.48
N VAL A 89 -5.76 14.08 13.21
CA VAL A 89 -5.99 15.05 12.13
C VAL A 89 -7.28 14.75 11.37
N ASN A 90 -7.84 15.79 10.76
CA ASN A 90 -9.00 15.73 9.88
C ASN A 90 -8.63 16.33 8.53
N ILE A 91 -8.55 15.48 7.51
CA ILE A 91 -8.10 15.82 6.16
C ILE A 91 -9.31 15.91 5.24
N ASP A 92 -9.38 17.00 4.49
CA ASP A 92 -10.42 17.24 3.49
C ASP A 92 -9.84 17.04 2.09
N ALA A 93 -9.57 15.78 1.76
CA ALA A 93 -8.95 15.38 0.50
C ALA A 93 -9.46 14.00 0.08
N LYS A 94 -9.20 13.63 -1.17
CA LYS A 94 -9.44 12.27 -1.67
C LYS A 94 -8.30 11.33 -1.26
N HIS A 95 -8.61 10.05 -1.20
CA HIS A 95 -7.67 8.95 -1.02
C HIS A 95 -7.98 7.82 -2.01
N VAL A 96 -7.13 6.78 -2.07
CA VAL A 96 -7.24 5.66 -3.02
C VAL A 96 -8.61 4.96 -2.98
N GLY A 97 -9.22 4.87 -1.78
CA GLY A 97 -10.58 4.37 -1.59
C GLY A 97 -11.65 5.12 -2.41
N ASP A 98 -11.51 6.43 -2.61
CA ASP A 98 -12.42 7.19 -3.49
C ASP A 98 -12.26 6.79 -4.96
N LEU A 99 -11.02 6.54 -5.41
CA LEU A 99 -10.76 6.09 -6.78
C LEU A 99 -11.29 4.68 -7.02
N LEU A 100 -11.10 3.78 -6.05
CA LEU A 100 -11.58 2.40 -6.11
C LEU A 100 -13.11 2.35 -6.17
N GLU A 101 -13.80 3.11 -5.31
CA GLU A 101 -15.27 3.18 -5.34
C GLU A 101 -15.79 3.76 -6.66
N ALA A 102 -15.13 4.79 -7.20
CA ALA A 102 -15.49 5.36 -8.51
C ALA A 102 -15.29 4.35 -9.67
N ALA A 103 -14.35 3.41 -9.52
CA ALA A 103 -14.12 2.32 -10.46
C ALA A 103 -15.03 1.08 -10.21
N GLY A 104 -15.93 1.15 -9.22
CA GLY A 104 -16.78 0.02 -8.85
C GLY A 104 -16.05 -1.12 -8.13
N MET A 105 -14.87 -0.83 -7.58
CA MET A 105 -14.05 -1.76 -6.80
C MET A 105 -14.26 -1.55 -5.30
N ASN A 106 -13.90 -2.55 -4.51
CA ASN A 106 -14.00 -2.53 -3.06
C ASN A 106 -12.64 -2.35 -2.40
N TRP A 107 -12.66 -1.87 -1.16
CA TRP A 107 -11.47 -1.71 -0.33
C TRP A 107 -11.77 -2.01 1.14
N LYS A 108 -10.77 -2.43 1.92
CA LYS A 108 -10.88 -2.49 3.38
C LYS A 108 -9.54 -2.21 4.05
N ILE A 109 -9.59 -1.74 5.28
CA ILE A 109 -8.47 -1.81 6.22
C ILE A 109 -8.85 -2.74 7.38
N TYR A 110 -8.01 -3.74 7.62
CA TYR A 110 -8.13 -4.73 8.67
C TYR A 110 -7.20 -4.33 9.82
N LEU A 111 -7.78 -4.06 10.98
CA LEU A 111 -7.08 -3.43 12.10
C LEU A 111 -7.16 -4.34 13.33
N GLU A 112 -6.02 -4.81 13.84
CA GLU A 112 -6.02 -5.55 15.12
C GLU A 112 -6.38 -4.60 16.29
N GLY A 113 -7.08 -5.13 17.29
CA GLY A 113 -7.54 -4.35 18.44
C GLY A 113 -8.58 -3.26 18.15
N TYR A 114 -9.06 -3.12 16.90
CA TYR A 114 -9.98 -2.04 16.52
C TYR A 114 -11.31 -2.12 17.28
N PRO A 115 -11.72 -1.05 18.00
CA PRO A 115 -12.94 -1.06 18.80
C PRO A 115 -14.24 -0.94 17.99
N GLY A 116 -14.17 -0.80 16.66
CA GLY A 116 -15.33 -0.63 15.79
C GLY A 116 -15.94 0.78 15.87
N ASN A 117 -17.17 0.91 15.35
CA ASN A 117 -18.01 2.11 15.46
C ASN A 117 -17.34 3.41 14.96
N CYS A 118 -16.56 3.33 13.89
CA CYS A 118 -15.83 4.47 13.34
C CYS A 118 -15.00 5.23 14.39
N PHE A 119 -14.26 4.51 15.24
CA PHE A 119 -13.55 5.13 16.36
C PHE A 119 -12.55 6.22 15.94
N THR A 120 -12.78 7.45 16.40
CA THR A 120 -11.97 8.65 16.11
C THR A 120 -11.07 9.10 17.26
N GLY A 121 -11.09 8.41 18.40
CA GLY A 121 -10.17 8.66 19.51
C GLY A 121 -8.74 8.25 19.16
N ALA A 122 -7.74 8.77 19.89
CA ALA A 122 -6.33 8.53 19.56
C ALA A 122 -5.89 7.05 19.75
N ARG A 123 -6.39 6.38 20.79
CA ARG A 123 -6.02 5.00 21.14
C ARG A 123 -7.18 4.28 21.81
N SER A 124 -7.30 2.97 21.61
CA SER A 124 -8.17 2.08 22.37
C SER A 124 -7.45 0.75 22.60
N GLY A 125 -7.08 0.43 23.84
CA GLY A 125 -6.27 -0.76 24.12
C GLY A 125 -4.95 -0.75 23.33
N GLN A 126 -4.75 -1.76 22.47
CA GLN A 126 -3.60 -1.86 21.57
C GLN A 126 -3.82 -1.26 20.18
N TYR A 127 -5.02 -0.75 19.88
CA TYR A 127 -5.26 -0.03 18.63
C TYR A 127 -4.80 1.43 18.74
N ALA A 128 -4.00 1.88 17.77
CA ALA A 128 -3.59 3.28 17.61
C ALA A 128 -4.20 3.88 16.34
N ARG A 129 -4.94 4.98 16.46
CA ARG A 129 -5.60 5.66 15.33
C ARG A 129 -4.61 6.17 14.29
N LYS A 130 -3.40 6.57 14.71
CA LYS A 130 -2.35 7.06 13.82
C LYS A 130 -1.94 6.05 12.73
N HIS A 131 -2.15 4.75 12.94
CA HIS A 131 -1.86 3.69 11.96
C HIS A 131 -3.06 3.38 11.04
N ASN A 132 -4.21 4.04 11.24
CA ASN A 132 -5.37 3.94 10.37
C ASN A 132 -5.51 5.24 9.56
N PRO A 133 -4.94 5.34 8.35
CA PRO A 133 -4.97 6.60 7.63
C PRO A 133 -6.39 7.01 7.20
N PHE A 134 -7.25 6.04 6.89
CA PHE A 134 -8.59 6.30 6.35
C PHE A 134 -9.50 7.03 7.34
N VAL A 135 -9.37 6.77 8.65
CA VAL A 135 -10.12 7.50 9.68
C VAL A 135 -9.64 8.95 9.86
N SER A 136 -8.60 9.39 9.16
CA SER A 136 -8.19 10.80 9.13
C SER A 136 -8.92 11.60 8.06
N PHE A 137 -9.56 10.96 7.06
CA PHE A 137 -10.26 11.67 5.99
C PHE A 137 -11.72 11.96 6.35
N LYS A 138 -12.17 13.20 6.12
CA LYS A 138 -13.52 13.65 6.50
C LYS A 138 -14.61 12.81 5.84
N ASN A 139 -14.46 12.50 4.56
CA ASN A 139 -15.41 11.68 3.78
C ASN A 139 -15.54 10.22 4.28
N VAL A 140 -14.67 9.76 5.19
CA VAL A 140 -14.83 8.51 5.93
C VAL A 140 -15.42 8.79 7.32
N GLN A 141 -14.85 9.74 8.06
CA GLN A 141 -15.27 10.06 9.43
C GLN A 141 -16.72 10.55 9.54
N THR A 142 -17.20 11.33 8.57
CA THR A 142 -18.55 11.91 8.59
C THR A 142 -19.59 11.04 7.90
N ASP A 143 -19.20 9.86 7.42
CA ASP A 143 -20.10 8.84 6.86
C ASP A 143 -19.92 7.53 7.65
N PRO A 144 -20.70 7.32 8.74
CA PRO A 144 -20.60 6.11 9.54
C PRO A 144 -20.84 4.82 8.76
N ALA A 145 -21.66 4.86 7.69
CA ALA A 145 -21.92 3.68 6.88
C ALA A 145 -20.70 3.29 6.04
N ARG A 146 -20.05 4.28 5.42
CA ARG A 146 -18.78 4.07 4.70
C ARG A 146 -17.67 3.63 5.65
N CYS A 147 -17.55 4.30 6.79
CA CYS A 147 -16.55 3.97 7.80
C CYS A 147 -16.69 2.52 8.29
N ASN A 148 -17.87 2.10 8.74
CA ASN A 148 -18.09 0.75 9.24
C ASN A 148 -17.99 -0.33 8.16
N ARG A 149 -18.18 0.03 6.89
CA ARG A 149 -18.01 -0.90 5.76
C ARG A 149 -16.55 -1.19 5.45
N HIS A 150 -15.67 -0.21 5.63
CA HIS A 150 -14.28 -0.28 5.16
C HIS A 150 -13.24 -0.37 6.28
N LEU A 151 -13.53 0.14 7.47
CA LEU A 151 -12.64 0.06 8.64
C LEU A 151 -13.17 -1.04 9.55
N VAL A 152 -12.47 -2.18 9.58
CA VAL A 152 -12.96 -3.38 10.25
C VAL A 152 -11.89 -3.99 11.15
N GLY A 153 -12.34 -4.77 12.14
CA GLY A 153 -11.43 -5.55 12.97
C GLY A 153 -10.71 -6.60 12.15
N ALA A 154 -9.44 -6.87 12.46
CA ALA A 154 -8.60 -7.78 11.69
C ALA A 154 -9.17 -9.19 11.52
N GLY A 155 -9.95 -9.68 12.48
CA GLY A 155 -10.63 -10.99 12.38
C GLY A 155 -11.67 -11.09 11.25
N GLU A 156 -12.04 -10.01 10.58
CA GLU A 156 -12.87 -10.06 9.37
C GLU A 156 -12.12 -10.64 8.16
N VAL A 157 -10.79 -10.56 8.12
CA VAL A 157 -10.01 -11.03 6.97
C VAL A 157 -10.26 -12.52 6.70
N ASP A 158 -10.35 -13.34 7.75
CA ASP A 158 -10.64 -14.77 7.62
C ASP A 158 -12.05 -15.02 7.08
N ARG A 159 -13.02 -14.18 7.46
CA ARG A 159 -14.40 -14.27 6.95
C ARG A 159 -14.43 -13.93 5.47
N ASP A 160 -13.75 -12.88 5.06
CA ASP A 160 -13.66 -12.46 3.66
C ASP A 160 -12.89 -13.47 2.80
N ILE A 161 -11.84 -14.09 3.33
CA ILE A 161 -11.14 -15.20 2.70
C ILE A 161 -12.09 -16.39 2.49
N GLN A 162 -12.83 -16.77 3.53
CA GLN A 162 -13.73 -17.93 3.48
C GLN A 162 -14.88 -17.72 2.48
N ALA A 163 -15.48 -16.53 2.51
CA ALA A 163 -16.57 -16.11 1.63
C ALA A 163 -16.13 -15.80 0.19
N GLY A 164 -14.83 -15.60 -0.05
CA GLY A 164 -14.30 -15.21 -1.35
C GLY A 164 -14.59 -13.75 -1.70
N THR A 165 -14.74 -12.89 -0.68
CA THR A 165 -15.12 -11.47 -0.77
C THR A 165 -14.00 -10.52 -0.40
N LEU A 166 -12.75 -11.00 -0.34
CA LEU A 166 -11.57 -10.13 -0.19
C LEU A 166 -11.62 -8.99 -1.23
N PRO A 167 -11.44 -7.74 -0.80
CA PRO A 167 -11.50 -6.60 -1.70
C PRO A 167 -10.29 -6.52 -2.62
N GLU A 168 -10.40 -5.75 -3.70
CA GLU A 168 -9.33 -5.46 -4.64
C GLU A 168 -8.15 -4.76 -3.95
N PHE A 169 -8.40 -3.90 -2.97
CA PHE A 169 -7.38 -3.24 -2.17
C PHE A 169 -7.61 -3.47 -0.67
N SER A 170 -6.60 -3.99 0.01
CA SER A 170 -6.60 -4.20 1.45
C SER A 170 -5.38 -3.56 2.10
N VAL A 171 -5.56 -2.98 3.28
CA VAL A 171 -4.46 -2.71 4.21
C VAL A 171 -4.68 -3.57 5.45
N TYR A 172 -3.63 -4.18 5.98
CA TYR A 172 -3.64 -4.87 7.26
C TYR A 172 -2.68 -4.14 8.20
N VAL A 173 -3.16 -3.80 9.39
CA VAL A 173 -2.37 -3.11 10.41
C VAL A 173 -2.40 -3.94 11.69
N PRO A 174 -1.25 -4.51 12.11
CA PRO A 174 -1.13 -5.18 13.40
C PRO A 174 -1.36 -4.18 14.54
N ASP A 175 -1.68 -4.69 15.72
CA ASP A 175 -1.81 -3.84 16.90
C ASP A 175 -0.43 -3.47 17.45
N LEU A 176 -0.41 -2.60 18.47
CA LEU A 176 0.83 -2.14 19.09
C LEU A 176 1.71 -3.27 19.65
N GLN A 177 1.20 -4.49 19.84
CA GLN A 177 2.06 -5.61 20.23
C GLN A 177 2.75 -6.27 19.04
N ASN A 178 2.15 -6.22 17.85
CA ASN A 178 2.55 -7.00 16.69
C ASN A 178 3.22 -6.16 15.60
N ASP A 179 3.21 -4.83 15.73
CA ASP A 179 3.71 -3.89 14.71
C ASP A 179 5.24 -3.82 14.62
N GLY A 180 5.97 -4.28 15.62
CA GLY A 180 7.43 -4.34 15.61
C GLY A 180 8.12 -3.19 16.34
N HIS A 181 7.37 -2.17 16.77
CA HIS A 181 7.90 -1.05 17.52
C HIS A 181 7.85 -1.31 19.03
N ASP A 182 6.67 -1.55 19.63
CA ASP A 182 6.55 -1.60 21.10
C ASP A 182 7.13 -2.89 21.71
N THR A 183 7.10 -4.00 20.97
CA THR A 183 7.62 -5.32 21.40
C THR A 183 8.88 -5.75 20.64
N GLY A 184 9.31 -4.93 19.68
CA GLY A 184 10.49 -5.15 18.85
C GLY A 184 10.27 -6.06 17.64
N VAL A 185 11.08 -5.85 16.60
CA VAL A 185 10.97 -6.52 15.30
C VAL A 185 11.00 -8.05 15.36
N ALA A 186 11.70 -8.66 16.33
CA ALA A 186 11.73 -10.11 16.49
C ALA A 186 10.38 -10.69 16.95
N TYR A 187 9.58 -9.92 17.68
CA TYR A 187 8.23 -10.30 18.05
C TYR A 187 7.28 -10.20 16.85
N ALA A 188 7.34 -9.07 16.13
CA ALA A 188 6.60 -8.88 14.88
C ALA A 188 6.93 -9.94 13.83
N ASP A 189 8.19 -10.37 13.70
CA ASP A 189 8.59 -11.44 12.78
C ASP A 189 7.90 -12.76 13.09
N ARG A 190 7.82 -13.16 14.36
CA ARG A 190 7.09 -14.38 14.76
C ARG A 190 5.60 -14.25 14.51
N TRP A 191 5.01 -13.09 14.82
CA TRP A 191 3.61 -12.83 14.52
C TRP A 191 3.37 -12.91 13.00
N PHE A 192 4.20 -12.25 12.19
CA PHE A 192 4.12 -12.24 10.75
C PHE A 192 4.26 -13.66 10.18
N GLY A 193 5.26 -14.42 10.63
CA GLY A 193 5.44 -15.82 10.24
C GLY A 193 4.24 -16.71 10.56
N ASN A 194 3.55 -16.46 11.67
CA ASN A 194 2.36 -17.21 12.06
C ASN A 194 1.12 -16.80 11.26
N VAL A 195 0.78 -15.51 11.27
CA VAL A 195 -0.43 -14.97 10.62
C VAL A 195 -0.29 -15.02 9.10
N PHE A 196 0.76 -14.39 8.56
CA PHE A 196 0.99 -14.39 7.12
C PHE A 196 1.36 -15.78 6.60
N GLY A 197 2.10 -16.57 7.36
CA GLY A 197 2.37 -17.96 6.98
C GLY A 197 1.07 -18.78 6.79
N ALA A 198 0.03 -18.52 7.58
CA ALA A 198 -1.28 -19.13 7.37
C ALA A 198 -1.97 -18.61 6.09
N PHE A 199 -1.93 -17.31 5.82
CA PHE A 199 -2.48 -16.72 4.59
C PHE A 199 -1.77 -17.23 3.33
N ALA A 200 -0.44 -17.27 3.32
CA ALA A 200 0.37 -17.74 2.19
C ALA A 200 0.08 -19.22 1.84
N ARG A 201 -0.28 -20.05 2.82
CA ARG A 201 -0.70 -21.45 2.60
C ARG A 201 -2.15 -21.58 2.13
N ASN A 202 -2.94 -20.50 2.17
CA ASN A 202 -4.34 -20.53 1.81
C ASN A 202 -4.54 -20.15 0.32
N PRO A 203 -4.91 -21.09 -0.56
CA PRO A 203 -5.07 -20.80 -1.98
C PRO A 203 -6.23 -19.84 -2.28
N LYS A 204 -7.24 -19.73 -1.41
CA LYS A 204 -8.32 -18.73 -1.57
C LYS A 204 -7.80 -17.31 -1.37
N PHE A 205 -6.87 -17.15 -0.43
CA PHE A 205 -6.20 -15.87 -0.16
C PHE A 205 -5.23 -15.52 -1.29
N MET A 206 -4.33 -16.44 -1.65
CA MET A 206 -3.25 -16.15 -2.61
C MET A 206 -3.72 -16.03 -4.06
N LYS A 207 -4.92 -16.51 -4.42
CA LYS A 207 -5.45 -16.42 -5.78
C LYS A 207 -5.54 -14.96 -6.26
N ASP A 208 -4.77 -14.66 -7.31
CA ASP A 208 -4.65 -13.34 -7.94
C ASP A 208 -4.21 -12.22 -6.95
N MET A 209 -3.57 -12.59 -5.84
CA MET A 209 -3.19 -11.67 -4.76
C MET A 209 -1.71 -11.27 -4.86
N LEU A 210 -1.46 -9.98 -4.70
CA LEU A 210 -0.16 -9.42 -4.37
C LEU A 210 -0.17 -9.01 -2.90
N VAL A 211 0.79 -9.51 -2.12
CA VAL A 211 1.01 -9.06 -0.75
C VAL A 211 2.23 -8.17 -0.72
N ILE A 212 2.13 -7.02 -0.06
CA ILE A 212 3.24 -6.11 0.20
C ILE A 212 3.41 -6.04 1.71
N ALA A 213 4.59 -6.40 2.22
CA ALA A 213 4.95 -6.17 3.62
C ALA A 213 5.91 -5.00 3.71
N THR A 214 5.58 -3.99 4.50
CA THR A 214 6.35 -2.75 4.63
C THR A 214 6.33 -2.22 6.06
N PHE A 215 7.23 -1.30 6.37
CA PHE A 215 7.25 -0.53 7.61
C PHE A 215 6.94 0.93 7.27
N ASP A 216 6.34 1.68 8.18
CA ASP A 216 5.97 3.07 7.94
C ASP A 216 7.17 4.03 7.91
N GLU A 217 8.15 3.82 8.78
CA GLU A 217 9.40 4.59 8.88
C GLU A 217 10.52 3.77 9.53
N SER A 218 11.74 4.32 9.55
CA SER A 218 12.87 3.71 10.26
C SER A 218 12.95 4.17 11.72
N SER A 219 13.91 3.64 12.48
CA SER A 219 14.19 4.00 13.87
C SER A 219 14.84 5.39 14.05
N LEU A 220 14.47 6.39 13.23
CA LEU A 220 15.11 7.72 13.07
C LEU A 220 16.54 7.68 12.53
N THR A 221 16.98 6.53 12.03
CA THR A 221 18.33 6.24 11.54
C THR A 221 18.32 5.83 10.07
N GLY A 222 19.51 5.64 9.48
CA GLY A 222 19.62 4.98 8.17
C GLY A 222 19.04 5.75 6.97
N GLY A 223 18.76 7.05 7.12
CA GLY A 223 18.17 7.87 6.06
C GLY A 223 16.71 7.49 5.73
N ASN A 224 15.97 7.00 6.73
CA ASN A 224 14.58 6.54 6.61
C ASN A 224 14.39 5.36 5.62
N ARG A 225 15.41 4.50 5.49
CA ARG A 225 15.35 3.27 4.68
C ARG A 225 14.61 2.18 5.43
N ILE A 226 13.52 1.72 4.84
CA ILE A 226 12.61 0.74 5.43
C ILE A 226 12.58 -0.56 4.63
N TYR A 227 12.20 -1.65 5.31
CA TYR A 227 11.94 -2.91 4.64
C TYR A 227 10.69 -2.77 3.78
N THR A 228 10.75 -3.19 2.52
CA THR A 228 9.56 -3.38 1.69
C THR A 228 9.77 -4.56 0.75
N ALA A 229 8.91 -5.57 0.86
CA ALA A 229 8.94 -6.74 0.01
C ALA A 229 7.54 -7.06 -0.54
N LEU A 230 7.52 -7.73 -1.68
CA LEU A 230 6.32 -8.10 -2.41
C LEU A 230 6.29 -9.62 -2.62
N TYR A 231 5.15 -10.26 -2.44
CA TYR A 231 4.98 -11.69 -2.57
C TYR A 231 3.67 -12.04 -3.27
N GLY A 232 3.71 -13.01 -4.19
CA GLY A 232 2.57 -13.45 -4.99
C GLY A 232 3.01 -14.08 -6.31
N ASP A 233 2.06 -14.67 -7.04
CA ASP A 233 2.36 -15.34 -8.31
C ASP A 233 2.86 -14.36 -9.38
N SER A 234 2.51 -13.08 -9.25
CA SER A 234 2.90 -12.00 -10.16
C SER A 234 4.37 -11.56 -10.04
N VAL A 235 5.09 -11.98 -8.99
CA VAL A 235 6.47 -11.55 -8.73
C VAL A 235 7.51 -12.64 -9.07
N VAL A 236 8.67 -12.19 -9.54
CA VAL A 236 9.86 -13.02 -9.73
C VAL A 236 10.52 -13.22 -8.36
N GLY A 237 10.39 -14.42 -7.81
CA GLY A 237 10.97 -14.79 -6.52
C GLY A 237 12.50 -14.61 -6.49
N GLY A 238 13.01 -14.08 -5.37
CA GLY A 238 14.42 -13.77 -5.15
C GLY A 238 14.91 -12.50 -5.85
N SER A 239 14.05 -11.76 -6.54
CA SER A 239 14.44 -10.52 -7.21
C SER A 239 14.66 -9.38 -6.21
N VAL A 240 15.61 -8.49 -6.53
CA VAL A 240 15.89 -7.29 -5.74
C VAL A 240 15.90 -6.09 -6.66
N SER A 241 14.96 -5.18 -6.46
CA SER A 241 14.96 -3.89 -7.17
C SER A 241 15.83 -2.89 -6.42
N LYS A 242 16.70 -2.19 -7.16
CA LYS A 242 17.50 -1.07 -6.64
C LYS A 242 16.96 0.29 -7.08
N ALA A 243 15.86 0.31 -7.83
CA ALA A 243 15.22 1.55 -8.23
C ALA A 243 14.69 2.30 -6.99
N PRO A 244 14.81 3.63 -6.90
CA PRO A 244 14.26 4.39 -5.79
C PRO A 244 12.73 4.24 -5.73
N ALA A 245 12.21 3.95 -4.55
CA ALA A 245 10.77 3.82 -4.30
C ALA A 245 10.39 4.42 -2.94
N THR A 246 9.14 4.82 -2.79
CA THR A 246 8.56 5.33 -1.54
C THR A 246 7.11 4.82 -1.40
N HIS A 247 6.37 5.20 -0.36
CA HIS A 247 4.95 4.83 -0.23
C HIS A 247 4.11 5.33 -1.42
N TYR A 248 4.48 6.48 -2.00
CA TYR A 248 3.87 6.96 -3.25
C TYR A 248 4.07 6.00 -4.42
N SER A 249 5.18 5.26 -4.47
CA SER A 249 5.41 4.23 -5.50
C SER A 249 4.49 3.02 -5.31
N ILE A 250 4.13 2.68 -4.06
CA ILE A 250 3.13 1.64 -3.78
C ILE A 250 1.75 2.13 -4.22
N LEU A 251 1.36 3.36 -3.88
CA LEU A 251 0.10 3.94 -4.33
C LEU A 251 -0.02 3.94 -5.85
N ARG A 252 1.02 4.44 -6.54
CA ARG A 252 1.08 4.43 -8.01
C ARG A 252 0.96 3.02 -8.58
N LEU A 253 1.57 2.02 -7.95
CA LEU A 253 1.43 0.62 -8.37
C LEU A 253 -0.04 0.17 -8.33
N VAL A 254 -0.77 0.50 -7.26
CA VAL A 254 -2.21 0.16 -7.14
C VAL A 254 -3.02 0.88 -8.21
N GLU A 255 -2.78 2.18 -8.40
CA GLU A 255 -3.47 2.99 -9.40
C GLU A 255 -3.25 2.49 -10.82
N ASP A 256 -2.00 2.20 -11.18
CA ASP A 256 -1.61 1.67 -12.49
C ASP A 256 -2.19 0.26 -12.70
N ALA A 257 -2.18 -0.61 -11.67
CA ALA A 257 -2.68 -1.98 -11.76
C ALA A 257 -4.20 -2.06 -11.96
N PHE A 258 -4.94 -1.17 -11.31
CA PHE A 258 -6.41 -1.17 -11.34
C PHE A 258 -7.01 -0.12 -12.28
N GLY A 259 -6.18 0.66 -12.98
CA GLY A 259 -6.64 1.65 -13.96
C GLY A 259 -7.39 2.82 -13.33
N LEU A 260 -6.98 3.25 -12.14
CA LEU A 260 -7.70 4.21 -11.30
C LEU A 260 -7.48 5.68 -11.67
N GLY A 261 -6.49 5.97 -12.53
CA GLY A 261 -6.00 7.32 -12.72
C GLY A 261 -4.93 7.67 -11.67
N ASN A 262 -5.06 8.81 -11.00
CA ASN A 262 -4.24 9.21 -9.85
C ASN A 262 -5.00 10.27 -9.03
N LEU A 263 -4.54 10.52 -7.82
CA LEU A 263 -5.04 11.57 -6.91
C LEU A 263 -4.47 12.97 -7.23
N GLY A 264 -3.51 13.06 -8.14
CA GLY A 264 -2.93 14.32 -8.61
C GLY A 264 -1.88 14.91 -7.69
N ALA A 265 -1.28 14.09 -6.83
CA ALA A 265 -0.26 14.46 -5.87
C ALA A 265 1.10 13.81 -6.26
N SER A 266 1.88 13.34 -5.27
CA SER A 266 3.19 12.75 -5.51
C SER A 266 3.12 11.39 -6.21
N ASP A 267 2.01 10.67 -6.04
CA ASP A 267 1.62 9.43 -6.73
C ASP A 267 1.79 9.52 -8.25
N ARG A 268 1.34 10.63 -8.86
CA ARG A 268 1.41 10.87 -10.31
C ARG A 268 2.82 10.75 -10.88
N SER A 269 3.82 11.25 -10.13
CA SER A 269 5.22 11.29 -10.54
C SER A 269 6.09 10.26 -9.83
N ALA A 270 5.56 9.51 -8.87
CA ALA A 270 6.29 8.52 -8.10
C ALA A 270 6.90 7.46 -9.00
N ASN A 271 8.08 6.92 -8.66
CA ASN A 271 8.69 5.91 -9.52
C ASN A 271 7.82 4.66 -9.60
N ARG A 272 7.72 4.08 -10.81
CA ARG A 272 7.09 2.77 -10.99
C ARG A 272 7.97 1.70 -10.38
N ILE A 273 7.36 0.76 -9.66
CA ILE A 273 8.04 -0.46 -9.24
C ILE A 273 8.22 -1.33 -10.49
N THR A 274 9.47 -1.60 -10.87
CA THR A 274 9.83 -2.36 -12.07
C THR A 274 10.94 -3.36 -11.77
N GLY A 275 11.15 -4.31 -12.71
CA GLY A 275 12.22 -5.30 -12.62
C GLY A 275 11.95 -6.49 -11.70
N ILE A 276 10.71 -6.63 -11.21
CA ILE A 276 10.31 -7.68 -10.26
C ILE A 276 9.10 -8.51 -10.72
N TRP A 277 8.45 -8.13 -11.83
CA TRP A 277 7.21 -8.73 -12.32
C TRP A 277 7.49 -9.89 -13.29
N ARG A 278 6.62 -10.90 -13.31
CA ARG A 278 6.66 -12.01 -14.30
C ARG A 278 6.03 -11.63 -15.64
#